data_AF-D6M3A5-F1
#
_entry.id   AF-D6M3A5-F1
#
_cell.length_a   1.000
_cell.length_b   1.000
_cell.length_c   1.000
_cell.angle_alpha   90.00
_cell.angle_beta   90.00
_cell.angle_gamma   90.00
#
_symmetry.space_group_name_H-M   'P 1'
#
loop_
_entity.id
_entity.type
_entity.pdbx_description
1 polymer ?
#
loop_
_entity_poly.entity_id
_entity_poly.type
_entity_poly.pdbx_seq_one_letter_code
_entity_poly.pdbx_strand_id
1 'polypeptide(L)'
;MPRILDVADDVRAEIGDEEADRLLAGESAPGAYDCTSCRTPGDSLHEHTSTVLFVGEETAVLAFAHAGCLPSQVVRVTEEQLQGAVASITASEASEAGVPQQAVLGVTSGLVLLDGELHPALVVEPTGPIARPGTTGPDDAFLPLLQEQGFAPVHEVGVVPQVLHGWSVLLAVGQLHAVLQPGPDGGSPVAWWQAHQPLQVTEGWRTAANKRQSVLVYAAPAGGIGRQPREDLLREALDKAAAQGLLVAAAMPLAGTHERAGPRYRPPA
;
A
#
# COMPACT_ATOMS: atom_id res chain seq x y z
N MET A 1 -1.45 -26.34 19.30
CA MET A 1 -2.89 -26.07 19.09
C MET A 1 -3.13 -26.09 17.59
N PRO A 2 -4.21 -26.71 17.09
CA PRO A 2 -4.46 -26.80 15.64
C PRO A 2 -4.60 -25.39 15.04
N ARG A 3 -4.01 -25.17 13.87
CA ARG A 3 -4.04 -23.90 13.13
C ARG A 3 -5.30 -23.81 12.27
N ILE A 4 -5.72 -22.58 11.93
CA ILE A 4 -6.84 -22.35 11.02
C ILE A 4 -6.28 -22.16 9.60
N LEU A 5 -5.71 -23.23 9.03
CA LEU A 5 -5.02 -23.22 7.74
C LEU A 5 -5.79 -23.97 6.66
N ASP A 6 -5.89 -23.35 5.49
CA ASP A 6 -6.36 -23.97 4.26
C ASP A 6 -5.16 -24.45 3.45
N VAL A 7 -5.11 -25.76 3.19
CA VAL A 7 -4.12 -26.41 2.31
C VAL A 7 -4.89 -27.14 1.21
N ALA A 8 -4.84 -26.60 -0.01
CA ALA A 8 -5.48 -27.19 -1.16
C ALA A 8 -4.76 -28.47 -1.62
N ASP A 9 -5.49 -29.36 -2.32
CA ASP A 9 -4.98 -30.66 -2.77
C ASP A 9 -3.77 -30.55 -3.69
N ASP A 10 -3.70 -29.49 -4.51
CA ASP A 10 -2.57 -29.19 -5.39
C ASP A 10 -1.33 -28.79 -4.57
N VAL A 11 -1.49 -27.95 -3.56
CA VAL A 11 -0.41 -27.57 -2.62
C VAL A 11 0.09 -28.80 -1.88
N ARG A 12 -0.82 -29.64 -1.36
CA ARG A 12 -0.51 -30.90 -0.69
C ARG A 12 0.25 -31.87 -1.59
N ALA A 13 -0.15 -31.98 -2.86
CA ALA A 13 0.52 -32.85 -3.81
C ALA A 13 1.97 -32.42 -4.11
N GLU A 14 2.25 -31.10 -4.11
CA GLU A 14 3.59 -30.56 -4.38
C GLU A 14 4.52 -30.66 -3.16
N ILE A 15 4.03 -30.36 -1.95
CA ILE A 15 4.86 -30.41 -0.73
C ILE A 15 4.94 -31.80 -0.08
N GLY A 16 4.01 -32.69 -0.45
CA GLY A 16 3.86 -34.03 0.11
C GLY A 16 2.97 -34.08 1.36
N ASP A 17 2.30 -35.22 1.56
CA ASP A 17 1.32 -35.41 2.64
C ASP A 17 1.90 -35.21 4.04
N GLU A 18 3.13 -35.67 4.27
CA GLU A 18 3.79 -35.54 5.56
C GLU A 18 4.07 -34.07 5.94
N GLU A 19 4.49 -33.24 4.98
CA GLU A 19 4.71 -31.82 5.22
C GLU A 19 3.39 -31.05 5.37
N ALA A 20 2.37 -31.39 4.56
CA ALA A 20 1.04 -30.82 4.69
C ALA A 20 0.42 -31.11 6.08
N ASP A 21 0.63 -32.31 6.61
CA ASP A 21 0.14 -32.68 7.94
C ASP A 21 0.91 -31.96 9.05
N ARG A 22 2.23 -31.74 8.90
CA ARG A 22 3.02 -30.88 9.81
C ARG A 22 2.53 -29.44 9.83
N LEU A 23 2.17 -28.87 8.67
CA LEU A 23 1.61 -27.52 8.58
C LEU A 23 0.27 -27.42 9.31
N LEU A 24 -0.63 -28.36 9.09
CA LEU A 24 -1.95 -28.41 9.76
C LEU A 24 -1.82 -28.64 11.27
N ALA A 25 -0.84 -29.43 11.70
CA ALA A 25 -0.49 -29.60 13.11
C ALA A 25 0.13 -28.34 13.74
N GLY A 26 0.58 -27.39 12.93
CA GLY A 26 1.18 -26.13 13.35
C GLY A 26 2.66 -26.24 13.72
N GLU A 27 3.35 -27.29 13.26
CA GLU A 27 4.78 -27.55 13.50
C GLU A 27 5.65 -26.75 12.54
N SER A 28 5.27 -26.69 11.25
CA SER A 28 5.98 -25.93 10.21
C SER A 28 5.34 -24.57 9.90
N ALA A 29 4.13 -24.28 10.43
CA ALA A 29 3.40 -23.07 10.13
C ALA A 29 3.73 -21.92 11.11
N PRO A 30 4.05 -20.71 10.64
CA PRO A 30 4.38 -19.58 11.49
C PRO A 30 3.14 -19.09 12.27
N GLY A 31 3.36 -18.55 13.46
CA GLY A 31 2.32 -17.86 14.25
C GLY A 31 1.86 -16.59 13.56
N ALA A 32 2.70 -15.56 13.62
CA ALA A 32 2.51 -14.35 12.83
C ALA A 32 3.12 -14.51 11.43
N TYR A 33 2.48 -13.94 10.42
CA TYR A 33 2.97 -13.90 9.04
C TYR A 33 2.61 -12.57 8.37
N ASP A 34 3.36 -12.15 7.35
CA ASP A 34 2.93 -11.08 6.46
C ASP A 34 2.15 -11.67 5.30
N CYS A 35 0.90 -11.25 5.11
CA CYS A 35 0.08 -11.76 4.00
C CYS A 35 0.77 -11.49 2.65
N THR A 36 1.05 -12.53 1.86
CA THR A 36 1.78 -12.37 0.58
C THR A 36 1.05 -11.45 -0.42
N SER A 37 -0.27 -11.34 -0.31
CA SER A 37 -1.11 -10.48 -1.16
C SER A 37 -1.13 -9.01 -0.70
N CYS A 38 -1.51 -8.76 0.56
CA CYS A 38 -1.75 -7.40 1.07
C CYS A 38 -0.66 -6.87 2.02
N ARG A 39 0.36 -7.69 2.31
CA ARG A 39 1.51 -7.43 3.20
C ARG A 39 1.14 -6.94 4.60
N THR A 40 -0.11 -7.16 5.01
CA THR A 40 -0.57 -6.87 6.37
C THR A 40 -0.26 -8.07 7.26
N PRO A 41 0.14 -7.86 8.52
CA PRO A 41 0.33 -8.95 9.47
C PRO A 41 -0.97 -9.74 9.65
N GLY A 42 -0.84 -11.06 9.70
CA GLY A 42 -1.89 -12.01 10.06
C GLY A 42 -1.39 -13.00 11.11
N ASP A 43 -2.32 -13.72 11.73
CA ASP A 43 -2.01 -14.73 12.76
C ASP A 43 -2.75 -16.05 12.51
N SER A 44 -2.00 -17.10 12.16
CA SER A 44 -2.58 -18.42 11.83
C SER A 44 -3.18 -19.16 13.03
N LEU A 45 -2.96 -18.66 14.25
CA LEU A 45 -3.62 -19.17 15.46
C LEU A 45 -5.07 -18.69 15.58
N HIS A 46 -5.36 -17.49 15.07
CA HIS A 46 -6.61 -16.79 15.35
C HIS A 46 -7.42 -16.49 14.09
N GLU A 47 -6.80 -16.54 12.91
CA GLU A 47 -7.38 -16.13 11.65
C GLU A 47 -7.32 -17.24 10.60
N HIS A 48 -8.32 -17.28 9.71
CA HIS A 48 -8.34 -18.20 8.57
C HIS A 48 -7.25 -17.82 7.56
N THR A 49 -6.30 -18.72 7.34
CA THR A 49 -5.09 -18.47 6.56
C THR A 49 -4.98 -19.46 5.40
N SER A 50 -4.80 -18.95 4.20
CA SER A 50 -4.50 -19.74 3.01
C SER A 50 -3.01 -19.99 2.86
N THR A 51 -2.64 -21.22 2.51
CA THR A 51 -1.28 -21.56 2.05
C THR A 51 -1.14 -21.35 0.54
N VAL A 52 -0.13 -20.61 0.12
CA VAL A 52 0.16 -20.34 -1.29
C VAL A 52 1.56 -20.84 -1.59
N LEU A 53 1.67 -21.80 -2.50
CA LEU A 53 2.96 -22.36 -2.91
C LEU A 53 3.38 -21.73 -4.23
N PHE A 54 4.48 -21.00 -4.24
CA PHE A 54 5.07 -20.47 -5.46
C PHE A 54 6.13 -21.45 -5.97
N VAL A 55 5.97 -21.92 -7.21
CA VAL A 55 6.86 -22.93 -7.83
C VAL A 55 7.56 -22.29 -9.03
N GLY A 56 8.88 -22.19 -8.92
CA GLY A 56 9.81 -21.84 -9.99
C GLY A 56 10.30 -23.08 -10.75
N GLU A 57 11.39 -22.91 -11.51
CA GLU A 57 11.98 -24.04 -12.26
C GLU A 57 12.81 -24.93 -11.35
N GLU A 58 13.49 -24.34 -10.35
CA GLU A 58 14.39 -25.07 -9.44
C GLU A 58 13.95 -24.94 -7.97
N THR A 59 13.14 -23.94 -7.64
CA THR A 59 12.82 -23.59 -6.26
C THR A 59 11.31 -23.52 -6.01
N ALA A 60 10.89 -23.88 -4.79
CA ALA A 60 9.50 -23.77 -4.34
C ALA A 60 9.46 -23.08 -2.97
N VAL A 61 8.53 -22.15 -2.81
CA VAL A 61 8.44 -21.28 -1.64
C VAL A 61 7.01 -21.28 -1.13
N LEU A 62 6.85 -21.69 0.12
CA LEU A 62 5.57 -21.67 0.81
C LEU A 62 5.36 -20.31 1.48
N ALA A 63 4.23 -19.69 1.20
CA ALA A 63 3.83 -18.42 1.79
C ALA A 63 2.39 -18.48 2.33
N PHE A 64 2.01 -17.47 3.10
CA PHE A 64 0.72 -17.40 3.78
C PHE A 64 -0.05 -16.14 3.36
N ALA A 65 -1.37 -16.24 3.28
CA ALA A 65 -2.27 -15.14 3.00
C ALA A 65 -3.51 -15.23 3.87
N HIS A 66 -4.18 -14.11 4.15
CA HIS A 66 -5.56 -14.18 4.66
C HIS A 66 -6.43 -14.94 3.65
N ALA A 67 -7.33 -15.79 4.13
CA ALA A 67 -8.24 -16.54 3.27
C ALA A 67 -9.08 -15.65 2.34
N GLY A 68 -9.39 -14.42 2.78
CA GLY A 68 -10.08 -13.42 1.96
C GLY A 68 -9.21 -12.69 0.94
N CYS A 69 -7.88 -12.78 1.02
CA CYS A 69 -6.96 -12.14 0.08
C CYS A 69 -6.60 -13.05 -1.09
N LEU A 70 -6.27 -14.31 -0.80
CA LEU A 70 -5.96 -15.33 -1.81
C LEU A 70 -6.49 -16.69 -1.34
N PRO A 71 -7.01 -17.53 -2.26
CA PRO A 71 -7.26 -18.93 -1.94
C PRO A 71 -5.95 -19.70 -1.80
N SER A 72 -6.00 -20.83 -1.11
CA SER A 72 -4.89 -21.79 -1.15
C SER A 72 -4.74 -22.37 -2.54
N GLN A 73 -3.51 -22.33 -3.08
CA GLN A 73 -3.23 -22.70 -4.47
C GLN A 73 -1.72 -22.81 -4.74
N VAL A 74 -1.39 -23.49 -5.84
CA VAL A 74 -0.05 -23.46 -6.45
C VAL A 74 0.02 -22.37 -7.53
N VAL A 75 1.02 -21.48 -7.42
CA VAL A 75 1.29 -20.42 -8.39
C VAL A 75 2.62 -20.69 -9.09
N ARG A 76 2.60 -20.91 -10.41
CA ARG A 76 3.82 -21.08 -11.21
C ARG A 76 4.36 -19.72 -11.63
N VAL A 77 5.63 -19.46 -11.34
CA VAL A 77 6.30 -18.20 -11.68
C VAL A 77 7.67 -18.48 -12.30
N THR A 78 8.28 -17.47 -12.92
CA THR A 78 9.66 -17.63 -13.40
C THR A 78 10.64 -17.63 -12.22
N GLU A 79 11.79 -18.26 -12.39
CA GLU A 79 12.83 -18.32 -11.33
C GLU A 79 13.27 -16.90 -10.88
N GLU A 80 13.37 -15.95 -11.82
CA GLU A 80 13.68 -14.55 -11.54
C GLU A 80 12.61 -13.85 -10.67
N GLN A 81 11.32 -14.15 -10.92
CA GLN A 81 10.21 -13.65 -10.12
C GLN A 81 10.18 -14.28 -8.73
N LEU A 82 10.51 -15.57 -8.63
CA LEU A 82 10.56 -16.29 -7.37
C LEU A 82 11.70 -15.76 -6.48
N GLN A 83 12.90 -15.55 -7.04
CA GLN A 83 14.04 -15.02 -6.29
C GLN A 83 13.77 -13.59 -5.77
N GLY A 84 13.08 -12.75 -6.56
CA GLY A 84 12.62 -11.44 -6.11
C GLY A 84 11.58 -11.51 -4.98
N ALA A 85 10.66 -12.47 -5.04
CA ALA A 85 9.69 -12.71 -3.98
C ALA A 85 10.34 -13.26 -2.71
N VAL A 86 11.26 -14.22 -2.83
CA VAL A 86 12.04 -14.80 -1.72
C VAL A 86 12.84 -13.74 -1.01
N ALA A 87 13.55 -12.86 -1.74
CA ALA A 87 14.29 -11.75 -1.13
C ALA A 87 13.37 -10.81 -0.32
N SER A 88 12.09 -10.68 -0.70
CA SER A 88 11.11 -9.90 0.04
C SER A 88 10.48 -10.64 1.23
N ILE A 89 10.58 -11.97 1.29
CA ILE A 89 9.99 -12.83 2.33
C ILE A 89 11.04 -13.18 3.38
N THR A 90 12.27 -13.55 2.96
CA THR A 90 13.40 -13.77 3.87
C THR A 90 13.87 -12.49 4.56
N ALA A 91 13.60 -11.32 3.96
CA ALA A 91 13.76 -10.02 4.63
C ALA A 91 12.75 -9.79 5.78
N SER A 92 11.63 -10.52 5.83
CA SER A 92 10.70 -10.52 6.98
C SER A 92 11.11 -11.54 8.06
N GLU A 93 11.88 -12.58 7.73
CA GLU A 93 12.36 -13.59 8.69
C GLU A 93 13.74 -13.26 9.30
N ALA A 94 14.50 -12.36 8.67
CA ALA A 94 15.76 -11.85 9.21
C ALA A 94 15.57 -10.49 9.90
N SER A 95 14.92 -10.50 11.05
CA SER A 95 14.99 -9.39 12.01
C SER A 95 16.35 -9.38 12.72
N GLU A 96 17.44 -9.20 11.98
CA GLU A 96 18.74 -8.77 12.50
C GLU A 96 19.65 -8.22 11.36
N ALA A 97 20.12 -6.98 11.56
CA ALA A 97 21.15 -6.26 10.79
C ALA A 97 20.76 -5.54 9.46
N GLY A 98 20.22 -4.32 9.60
CA GLY A 98 20.92 -3.12 9.12
C GLY A 98 21.03 -2.87 7.61
N VAL A 99 20.05 -3.27 6.79
CA VAL A 99 19.91 -2.77 5.41
C VAL A 99 18.73 -1.79 5.36
N PRO A 100 18.85 -0.58 4.76
CA PRO A 100 17.74 0.36 4.68
C PRO A 100 16.60 -0.23 3.85
N GLN A 101 15.58 -0.73 4.54
CA GLN A 101 14.39 -1.29 3.92
C GLN A 101 13.59 -0.15 3.29
N GLN A 102 13.22 -0.30 2.02
CA GLN A 102 12.35 0.66 1.34
C GLN A 102 11.03 0.72 2.10
N ALA A 103 10.65 1.92 2.55
CA ALA A 103 9.40 2.17 3.25
C ALA A 103 8.21 1.62 2.47
N VAL A 104 7.47 0.68 3.06
CA VAL A 104 6.21 0.20 2.47
C VAL A 104 5.09 1.13 2.91
N LEU A 105 4.39 1.74 1.95
CA LEU A 105 3.29 2.66 2.19
C LEU A 105 1.95 1.98 1.85
N GLY A 106 1.04 1.99 2.82
CA GLY A 106 -0.36 1.67 2.63
C GLY A 106 -1.14 2.91 2.16
N VAL A 107 -2.10 2.71 1.26
CA VAL A 107 -3.00 3.76 0.77
C VAL A 107 -4.45 3.34 0.94
N THR A 108 -5.23 4.20 1.59
CA THR A 108 -6.69 4.05 1.73
C THR A 108 -7.39 5.17 0.97
N SER A 109 -8.33 4.84 0.09
CA SER A 109 -9.16 5.83 -0.62
C SER A 109 -10.49 6.06 0.10
N GLY A 110 -10.91 7.32 0.24
CA GLY A 110 -12.22 7.68 0.80
C GLY A 110 -12.67 9.07 0.38
N LEU A 111 -13.91 9.44 0.70
CA LEU A 111 -14.41 10.80 0.52
C LEU A 111 -14.30 11.57 1.84
N VAL A 112 -13.93 12.85 1.76
CA VAL A 112 -13.89 13.78 2.90
C VAL A 112 -14.80 14.96 2.58
N LEU A 113 -15.66 15.31 3.53
CA LEU A 113 -16.56 16.47 3.42
C LEU A 113 -15.85 17.74 3.88
N LEU A 114 -15.59 18.69 2.98
CA LEU A 114 -15.03 20.01 3.29
C LEU A 114 -16.00 21.08 2.77
N ASP A 115 -16.35 22.06 3.61
CA ASP A 115 -17.30 23.14 3.27
C ASP A 115 -18.61 22.66 2.63
N GLY A 116 -19.12 21.49 3.05
CA GLY A 116 -20.34 20.90 2.52
C GLY A 116 -20.20 20.21 1.16
N GLU A 117 -18.99 20.14 0.61
CA GLU A 117 -18.70 19.42 -0.62
C GLU A 117 -17.85 18.17 -0.38
N LEU A 118 -18.08 17.10 -1.14
CA LEU A 118 -17.27 15.89 -1.08
C LEU A 118 -15.99 16.07 -1.89
N HIS A 119 -14.86 15.69 -1.28
CA HIS A 119 -13.53 15.68 -1.88
C HIS A 119 -12.99 14.24 -1.91
N PRO A 120 -12.41 13.82 -3.04
CA PRO A 120 -11.70 12.55 -3.10
C PRO A 120 -10.41 12.68 -2.28
N ALA A 121 -10.21 11.73 -1.37
CA ALA A 121 -9.05 11.69 -0.50
C ALA A 121 -8.31 10.35 -0.59
N LEU A 122 -7.00 10.42 -0.41
CA LEU A 122 -6.14 9.29 -0.10
C LEU A 122 -5.53 9.52 1.28
N VAL A 123 -5.53 8.49 2.11
CA VAL A 123 -4.75 8.43 3.35
C VAL A 123 -3.56 7.52 3.11
N VAL A 124 -2.37 8.02 3.42
CA VAL A 124 -1.11 7.30 3.29
C VAL A 124 -0.51 7.07 4.67
N GLU A 125 -0.23 5.81 4.98
CA GLU A 125 0.44 5.42 6.22
C GLU A 125 1.55 4.42 5.89
N PRO A 126 2.75 4.56 6.48
CA PRO A 126 3.76 3.53 6.38
C PRO A 126 3.35 2.30 7.20
N THR A 127 3.84 1.12 6.83
CA THR A 127 3.58 -0.12 7.59
C THR A 127 4.40 -0.21 8.89
N GLY A 128 5.37 0.68 9.07
CA GLY A 128 6.20 0.82 10.27
C GLY A 128 6.90 2.18 10.31
N PRO A 129 7.64 2.48 11.38
CA PRO A 129 8.38 3.75 11.50
C PRO A 129 9.38 3.95 10.36
N ILE A 130 9.52 5.19 9.87
CA ILE A 130 10.43 5.51 8.78
C ILE A 130 11.69 6.18 9.32
N ALA A 131 12.86 5.56 9.15
CA ALA A 131 14.13 6.18 9.51
C ALA A 131 14.76 6.92 8.30
N ARG A 132 15.55 7.96 8.57
CA ARG A 132 16.38 8.57 7.51
C ARG A 132 17.56 7.66 7.17
N PRO A 133 17.98 7.58 5.90
CA PRO A 133 19.20 6.86 5.54
C PRO A 133 20.40 7.36 6.35
N GLY A 134 21.15 6.44 6.96
CA GLY A 134 22.31 6.76 7.80
C GLY A 134 21.99 7.18 9.24
N THR A 135 20.72 7.13 9.66
CA THR A 135 20.33 7.30 11.07
C THR A 135 20.02 5.96 11.71
N THR A 136 20.47 5.77 12.95
CA THR A 136 20.15 4.60 13.79
C THR A 136 19.48 5.10 15.06
N GLY A 137 18.15 5.03 15.12
CA GLY A 137 17.36 5.48 16.25
C GLY A 137 15.89 5.10 16.08
N PRO A 138 15.08 5.14 17.16
CA PRO A 138 13.66 4.81 17.12
C PRO A 138 12.79 5.94 16.51
N ASP A 139 13.41 7.03 16.05
CA ASP A 139 12.70 8.23 15.59
C ASP A 139 12.01 7.97 14.25
N ASP A 140 10.71 8.26 14.19
CA ASP A 140 9.93 8.24 12.96
C ASP A 140 10.07 9.58 12.23
N ALA A 141 10.82 9.56 11.12
CA ALA A 141 11.08 10.69 10.25
C ALA A 141 10.01 10.88 9.16
N PHE A 142 8.93 10.09 9.14
CA PHE A 142 7.93 10.14 8.06
C PHE A 142 7.34 11.53 7.85
N LEU A 143 6.79 12.16 8.90
CA LEU A 143 6.19 13.50 8.77
C LEU A 143 7.21 14.59 8.44
N PRO A 144 8.39 14.67 9.10
CA PRO A 144 9.44 15.61 8.71
C PRO A 144 9.86 15.49 7.24
N LEU A 145 10.02 14.26 6.73
CA LEU A 145 10.36 14.02 5.32
C LEU A 145 9.28 14.55 4.37
N LEU A 146 7.99 14.35 4.69
CA LEU A 146 6.91 14.86 3.86
C LEU A 146 6.80 16.39 3.90
N GLN A 147 7.05 17.00 5.05
CA GLN A 147 7.08 18.46 5.17
C GLN A 147 8.21 19.08 4.32
N GLU A 148 9.39 18.44 4.28
CA GLU A 148 10.48 18.83 3.38
C GLU A 148 10.09 18.73 1.89
N GLN A 149 9.18 17.83 1.54
CA GLN A 149 8.61 17.70 0.19
C GLN A 149 7.43 18.66 -0.07
N GLY A 150 7.05 19.48 0.90
CA GLY A 150 6.01 20.51 0.74
C GLY A 150 4.61 20.12 1.22
N PHE A 151 4.44 18.97 1.88
CA PHE A 151 3.18 18.69 2.58
C PHE A 151 3.02 19.64 3.78
N ALA A 152 1.81 20.17 3.96
CA ALA A 152 1.53 21.12 5.03
C ALA A 152 0.99 20.39 6.28
N PRO A 153 1.42 20.77 7.51
CA PRO A 153 0.77 20.32 8.73
C PRO A 153 -0.72 20.65 8.74
N VAL A 154 -1.53 19.71 9.21
CA VAL A 154 -2.98 19.86 9.33
C VAL A 154 -3.36 19.88 10.81
N HIS A 155 -3.94 20.99 11.25
CA HIS A 155 -4.44 21.15 12.62
C HIS A 155 -5.96 20.91 12.73
N GLU A 156 -6.68 21.05 11.61
CA GLU A 156 -8.11 20.82 11.51
C GLU A 156 -8.46 20.37 10.09
N VAL A 157 -9.31 19.35 9.95
CA VAL A 157 -9.74 18.82 8.64
C VAL A 157 -11.01 19.54 8.18
N GLY A 158 -10.87 20.85 7.94
CA GLY A 158 -11.97 21.71 7.50
C GLY A 158 -11.71 22.42 6.17
N VAL A 159 -10.45 22.51 5.76
CA VAL A 159 -10.03 23.34 4.62
C VAL A 159 -9.25 22.52 3.62
N VAL A 160 -9.39 22.86 2.34
CA VAL A 160 -8.62 22.26 1.25
C VAL A 160 -7.13 22.64 1.42
N PRO A 161 -6.20 21.67 1.52
CA PRO A 161 -4.77 21.93 1.57
C PRO A 161 -4.24 22.63 0.31
N GLN A 162 -3.07 23.24 0.40
CA GLN A 162 -2.42 23.83 -0.76
C GLN A 162 -2.08 22.79 -1.83
N VAL A 163 -2.13 23.22 -3.09
CA VAL A 163 -1.76 22.37 -4.23
C VAL A 163 -0.25 22.15 -4.23
N LEU A 164 0.16 20.89 -4.19
CA LEU A 164 1.57 20.52 -4.26
C LEU A 164 1.94 20.21 -5.71
N HIS A 165 2.56 21.20 -6.36
CA HIS A 165 2.95 21.09 -7.77
C HIS A 165 4.06 20.05 -7.98
N GLY A 166 4.02 19.39 -9.15
CA GLY A 166 4.97 18.34 -9.51
C GLY A 166 4.63 16.95 -8.93
N TRP A 167 3.80 16.91 -7.88
CA TRP A 167 3.15 15.69 -7.42
C TRP A 167 1.85 15.43 -8.19
N SER A 168 1.44 14.19 -8.32
CA SER A 168 0.14 13.84 -8.91
C SER A 168 -0.39 12.48 -8.49
N VAL A 169 -1.70 12.29 -8.57
CA VAL A 169 -2.35 11.00 -8.37
C VAL A 169 -2.68 10.41 -9.74
N LEU A 170 -2.16 9.23 -10.04
CA LEU A 170 -2.40 8.53 -11.31
C LEU A 170 -3.67 7.69 -11.22
N LEU A 171 -4.71 8.15 -11.92
CA LEU A 171 -5.96 7.42 -12.12
C LEU A 171 -6.10 7.09 -13.61
N ALA A 172 -6.15 5.80 -13.94
CA ALA A 172 -6.29 5.34 -15.31
C ALA A 172 -7.32 4.21 -15.38
N VAL A 173 -8.19 4.27 -16.39
CA VAL A 173 -9.27 3.28 -16.58
C VAL A 173 -10.16 3.14 -15.34
N GLY A 174 -10.36 4.25 -14.60
CA GLY A 174 -11.18 4.28 -13.39
C GLY A 174 -10.58 3.61 -12.15
N GLN A 175 -9.32 3.18 -12.21
CA GLN A 175 -8.57 2.58 -11.12
C GLN A 175 -7.42 3.48 -10.68
N LEU A 176 -7.05 3.40 -9.40
CA LEU A 176 -5.91 4.10 -8.82
C LEU A 176 -4.63 3.29 -9.00
N HIS A 177 -3.61 3.88 -9.61
CA HIS A 177 -2.35 3.19 -9.94
C HIS A 177 -1.19 3.63 -9.07
N ALA A 178 -1.02 4.95 -8.87
CA ALA A 178 0.17 5.48 -8.22
C ALA A 178 -0.05 6.89 -7.65
N VAL A 179 0.83 7.26 -6.71
CA VAL A 179 1.11 8.66 -6.37
C VAL A 179 2.50 8.95 -6.91
N LEU A 180 2.59 9.92 -7.81
CA LEU A 180 3.82 10.32 -8.48
C LEU A 180 4.40 11.53 -7.78
N GLN A 181 5.72 11.51 -7.59
CA GLN A 181 6.51 12.64 -7.13
C GLN A 181 7.33 13.23 -8.28
N PRO A 182 7.80 14.48 -8.17
CA PRO A 182 8.74 15.06 -9.11
C PRO A 182 9.95 14.16 -9.32
N GLY A 183 10.41 14.02 -10.56
CA GLY A 183 11.66 13.33 -10.85
C GLY A 183 12.87 14.11 -10.31
N PRO A 184 13.99 13.44 -10.02
CA PRO A 184 15.23 14.11 -9.66
C PRO A 184 15.66 15.09 -10.77
N ASP A 185 16.16 16.26 -10.37
CA ASP A 185 16.60 17.34 -11.27
C ASP A 185 15.56 17.81 -12.30
N GLY A 186 14.27 17.70 -11.96
CA GLY A 186 13.17 18.07 -12.87
C GLY A 186 12.91 17.04 -13.98
N GLY A 187 13.42 15.82 -13.80
CA GLY A 187 13.17 14.68 -14.68
C GLY A 187 11.71 14.21 -14.69
N SER A 188 11.47 13.11 -15.42
CA SER A 188 10.13 12.52 -15.49
C SER A 188 9.63 12.12 -14.10
N PRO A 189 8.32 12.31 -13.80
CA PRO A 189 7.76 11.90 -12.52
C PRO A 189 8.02 10.42 -12.24
N VAL A 190 8.35 10.11 -10.99
CA VAL A 190 8.58 8.74 -10.52
C VAL A 190 7.53 8.36 -9.49
N ALA A 191 7.22 7.07 -9.36
CA ALA A 191 6.27 6.63 -8.35
C ALA A 191 6.86 6.81 -6.95
N TRP A 192 6.20 7.63 -6.13
CA TRP A 192 6.43 7.64 -4.68
C TRP A 192 5.71 6.47 -4.01
N TRP A 193 4.51 6.17 -4.51
CA TRP A 193 3.77 4.96 -4.20
C TRP A 193 3.18 4.37 -5.48
N GLN A 194 3.17 3.05 -5.60
CA GLN A 194 2.54 2.34 -6.71
C GLN A 194 1.77 1.13 -6.19
N ALA A 195 0.53 0.98 -6.64
CA ALA A 195 -0.26 -0.20 -6.38
C ALA A 195 0.34 -1.40 -7.11
N HIS A 196 0.50 -2.53 -6.41
CA HIS A 196 0.90 -3.78 -7.06
C HIS A 196 -0.11 -4.23 -8.12
N GLN A 197 -1.40 -4.00 -7.84
CA GLN A 197 -2.52 -4.12 -8.77
C GLN A 197 -3.35 -2.84 -8.68
N PRO A 198 -3.82 -2.27 -9.81
CA PRO A 198 -4.62 -1.05 -9.78
C PRO A 198 -5.84 -1.17 -8.86
N LEU A 199 -5.97 -0.26 -7.90
CA LEU A 199 -7.00 -0.31 -6.88
C LEU A 199 -8.34 0.20 -7.43
N GLN A 200 -9.40 -0.56 -7.18
CA GLN A 200 -10.76 -0.11 -7.43
C GLN A 200 -11.14 0.96 -6.42
N VAL A 201 -11.61 2.10 -6.93
CA VAL A 201 -12.19 3.19 -6.12
C VAL A 201 -13.70 3.21 -6.29
N THR A 202 -14.40 3.71 -5.29
CA THR A 202 -15.86 3.85 -5.35
C THR A 202 -16.28 4.81 -6.47
N GLU A 203 -17.50 4.67 -6.96
CA GLU A 203 -18.05 5.57 -8.00
C GLU A 203 -18.10 7.02 -7.51
N GLY A 204 -18.47 7.24 -6.25
CA GLY A 204 -18.48 8.57 -5.63
C GLY A 204 -17.09 9.20 -5.61
N TRP A 205 -16.06 8.44 -5.23
CA TRP A 205 -14.67 8.89 -5.25
C TRP A 205 -14.23 9.27 -6.67
N ARG A 206 -14.49 8.39 -7.66
CA ARG A 206 -14.12 8.62 -9.06
C ARG A 206 -14.81 9.85 -9.64
N THR A 207 -16.09 10.02 -9.33
CA THR A 207 -16.89 11.17 -9.76
C THR A 207 -16.33 12.47 -9.19
N ALA A 208 -15.99 12.49 -7.90
CA ALA A 208 -15.40 13.65 -7.25
C ALA A 208 -14.01 13.98 -7.83
N ALA A 209 -13.16 12.97 -8.06
CA ALA A 209 -11.83 13.13 -8.67
C ALA A 209 -11.90 13.68 -10.10
N ASN A 210 -12.78 13.13 -10.94
CA ASN A 210 -12.97 13.63 -12.30
C ASN A 210 -13.57 15.04 -12.33
N LYS A 211 -14.49 15.37 -11.41
CA LYS A 211 -15.07 16.72 -11.33
C LYS A 211 -14.02 17.76 -10.91
N ARG A 212 -13.17 17.44 -9.93
CA ARG A 212 -12.22 18.38 -9.34
C ARG A 212 -10.86 18.43 -10.03
N GLN A 213 -10.50 17.37 -10.77
CA GLN A 213 -9.14 17.16 -11.30
C GLN A 213 -8.05 17.26 -10.22
N SER A 214 -8.40 16.94 -8.98
CA SER A 214 -7.53 17.04 -7.80
C SER A 214 -7.98 16.05 -6.73
N VAL A 215 -7.02 15.51 -6.00
CA VAL A 215 -7.19 14.54 -4.91
C VAL A 215 -6.47 15.06 -3.68
N LEU A 216 -7.13 15.02 -2.53
CA LEU A 216 -6.51 15.37 -1.26
C LEU A 216 -5.69 14.17 -0.78
N VAL A 217 -4.43 14.40 -0.43
CA VAL A 217 -3.57 13.35 0.12
C VAL A 217 -3.22 13.73 1.55
N TYR A 218 -3.71 12.93 2.49
CA TYR A 218 -3.39 13.01 3.90
C TYR A 218 -2.35 11.93 4.23
N ALA A 219 -1.40 12.25 5.09
CA ALA A 219 -0.40 11.29 5.53
C ALA A 219 -0.18 11.38 7.04
N ALA A 220 -0.05 10.21 7.67
CA ALA A 220 0.15 10.05 9.10
C ALA A 220 1.20 8.96 9.37
N PRO A 221 1.87 8.96 10.53
CA PRO A 221 2.76 7.87 10.94
C PRO A 221 2.04 6.52 10.99
N ALA A 222 2.81 5.43 11.04
CA ALA A 222 2.26 4.08 11.10
C ALA A 222 1.24 3.94 12.26
N GLY A 223 0.01 3.56 11.93
CA GLY A 223 -1.08 3.39 12.91
C GLY A 223 -1.73 4.69 13.39
N GLY A 224 -1.43 5.83 12.78
CA GLY A 224 -2.02 7.13 13.12
C GLY A 224 -3.49 7.27 12.72
N ILE A 225 -3.91 6.62 11.63
CA ILE A 225 -5.28 6.60 11.12
C ILE A 225 -5.85 5.18 11.13
N GLY A 226 -5.09 4.21 10.63
CA GLY A 226 -5.51 2.84 10.45
C GLY A 226 -6.58 2.66 9.35
N ARG A 227 -7.09 1.43 9.22
CA ARG A 227 -8.15 1.13 8.25
C ARG A 227 -9.49 1.63 8.75
N GLN A 228 -10.18 2.39 7.91
CA GLN A 228 -11.47 2.97 8.24
C GLN A 228 -12.55 2.38 7.32
N PRO A 229 -13.54 1.65 7.86
CA PRO A 229 -14.53 0.94 7.05
C PRO A 229 -15.63 1.86 6.49
N ARG A 230 -15.74 3.09 7.00
CA ARG A 230 -16.77 4.06 6.66
C ARG A 230 -16.19 5.48 6.59
N GLU A 231 -16.81 6.34 5.79
CA GLU A 231 -16.33 7.71 5.54
C GLU A 231 -16.45 8.63 6.77
N ASP A 232 -17.47 8.43 7.61
CA ASP A 232 -17.63 9.14 8.88
C ASP A 232 -16.49 8.80 9.85
N LEU A 233 -16.14 7.52 9.98
CA LEU A 233 -15.02 7.06 10.80
C LEU A 233 -13.67 7.53 10.26
N LEU A 234 -13.53 7.57 8.93
CA LEU A 234 -12.35 8.15 8.28
C LEU A 234 -12.17 9.62 8.66
N ARG A 235 -13.26 10.40 8.61
CA ARG A 235 -13.24 11.81 9.01
C ARG A 235 -12.84 11.97 10.48
N GLU A 236 -13.45 11.22 11.38
CA GLU A 236 -13.13 11.27 12.82
C GLU A 236 -11.66 10.91 13.10
N ALA A 237 -11.12 9.90 12.42
CA ALA A 237 -9.73 9.49 12.57
C ALA A 237 -8.77 10.59 12.09
N LEU A 238 -9.07 11.24 10.96
CA LEU A 238 -8.30 12.37 10.44
C LEU A 238 -8.35 13.57 11.40
N ASP A 239 -9.52 13.91 11.94
CA ASP A 239 -9.66 14.99 12.94
C ASP A 239 -8.85 14.71 14.20
N LYS A 240 -8.86 13.45 14.68
CA LYS A 240 -8.05 13.03 15.82
C LYS A 240 -6.55 13.16 15.56
N ALA A 241 -6.08 12.69 14.40
CA ALA A 241 -4.67 12.80 14.03
C ALA A 241 -4.23 14.26 13.87
N ALA A 242 -5.08 15.11 13.27
CA ALA A 242 -4.84 16.55 13.13
C ALA A 242 -4.71 17.24 14.51
N ALA A 243 -5.62 16.94 15.44
CA ALA A 243 -5.58 17.47 16.80
C ALA A 243 -4.32 17.04 17.58
N GLN A 244 -3.74 15.88 17.22
CA GLN A 244 -2.49 15.39 17.79
C GLN A 244 -1.23 15.92 17.08
N GLY A 245 -1.38 16.70 16.00
CA GLY A 245 -0.25 17.16 15.18
C GLY A 245 0.41 16.04 14.38
N LEU A 246 -0.28 14.92 14.17
CA LEU A 246 0.22 13.73 13.47
C LEU A 246 -0.27 13.64 12.02
N LEU A 247 -0.71 14.76 11.45
CA LEU A 247 -1.28 14.79 10.11
C LEU A 247 -0.63 15.88 9.25
N VAL A 248 -0.21 15.49 8.05
CA VAL A 248 0.17 16.42 6.99
C VAL A 248 -0.69 16.17 5.76
N ALA A 249 -0.88 17.18 4.92
CA ALA A 249 -1.67 17.03 3.72
C ALA A 249 -1.22 17.93 2.56
N ALA A 250 -1.63 17.53 1.37
CA ALA A 250 -1.48 18.28 0.14
C ALA A 250 -2.67 18.01 -0.79
N ALA A 251 -3.02 18.97 -1.65
CA ALA A 251 -3.88 18.72 -2.79
C ALA A 251 -3.00 18.35 -4.00
N MET A 252 -3.28 17.23 -4.65
CA MET A 252 -2.49 16.74 -5.79
C MET A 252 -3.33 16.72 -7.07
N PRO A 253 -2.84 17.27 -8.18
CA PRO A 253 -3.47 17.13 -9.49
C PRO A 253 -3.70 15.67 -9.88
N LEU A 254 -4.80 15.42 -10.58
CA LEU A 254 -5.08 14.12 -11.17
C LEU A 254 -4.31 13.96 -12.49
N ALA A 255 -3.62 12.83 -12.66
CA ALA A 255 -2.94 12.43 -13.88
C ALA A 255 -3.58 11.18 -14.48
N GLY A 256 -3.42 10.98 -15.80
CA GLY A 256 -3.91 9.77 -16.50
C GLY A 256 -5.36 9.81 -16.99
N THR A 257 -6.07 10.94 -16.78
CA THR A 257 -7.42 11.19 -17.32
C THR A 257 -7.39 11.53 -18.82
N HIS A 258 -7.04 10.55 -19.66
CA HIS A 258 -7.19 10.72 -21.10
C HIS A 258 -8.66 10.57 -21.53
N GLU A 259 -9.37 11.70 -21.61
CA GLU A 259 -10.15 12.01 -22.81
C GLU A 259 -9.26 12.86 -23.75
N ARG A 260 -8.91 12.28 -24.91
CA ARG A 260 -8.27 12.89 -26.11
C ARG A 260 -7.35 14.10 -25.90
N ALA A 261 -6.04 13.87 -25.96
CA ALA A 261 -5.11 14.90 -26.43
C ALA A 261 -5.42 15.20 -27.91
N GLY A 262 -5.82 16.45 -28.20
CA GLY A 262 -5.97 16.98 -29.56
C GLY A 262 -4.65 16.96 -30.36
N PRO A 263 -4.71 17.19 -31.68
CA PRO A 263 -3.58 17.00 -32.57
C PRO A 263 -2.41 17.92 -32.20
N ARG A 264 -1.22 17.31 -32.04
CA ARG A 264 0.04 18.01 -31.81
C ARG A 264 0.32 18.96 -32.98
N TYR A 265 0.33 20.26 -32.70
CA TYR A 265 0.79 21.28 -33.64
C TYR A 265 2.26 21.02 -34.00
N ARG A 266 2.53 20.85 -35.29
CA ARG A 266 3.89 20.73 -35.85
C ARG A 266 4.27 22.11 -36.40
N PRO A 267 5.34 22.77 -35.93
CA PRO A 267 5.74 24.05 -36.50
C PRO A 267 6.26 23.86 -37.93
N PRO A 268 6.06 24.86 -38.81
CA PRO A 268 6.53 24.80 -40.19
C PRO A 268 8.05 24.89 -40.27
N ALA A 269 8.59 24.25 -41.32
CA ALA A 269 10.01 24.14 -41.65
C ALA A 269 10.66 25.46 -42.05
#